data_AF-A0A139H754-F1
#
_entry.id   AF-A0A139H754-F1
#
_cell.length_a   1.000
_cell.length_b   1.000
_cell.length_c   1.000
_cell.angle_alpha   90.00
_cell.angle_beta   90.00
_cell.angle_gamma   90.00
#
_symmetry.space_group_name_H-M   'P 1'
#
loop_
_entity.id
_entity.type
_entity.pdbx_description
1 polymer ?
#
loop_
_entity_poly.entity_id
_entity_poly.type
_entity_poly.pdbx_seq_one_letter_code
_entity_poly.pdbx_strand_id
1 'polypeptide(L)'
;MAFQQQCQCHGHGHGHAQTLLPKDEFLAQLEGKVDVVAPEQECAICHEPVVEPTRTACRHVFCLRCLKGWLATAHTCPSCRQELYEKPAAAHEHQQLLSVMTEMLERRLAEAIIDFPYDTAAVRRLLNSAPNHFCIGSAMTACSLYYQNSFIDYDALVAVAVATILALLRQPDICVRSEPYLGAWKSIASAIESVLSRLRQQTLSGAQLFLAMEKEVHRQLRAPSHESLLRRRGEPVSDGALPYVWLDASIMAVLRTVVKASYDANPEQIPPPPDFGSLRDVPPTMHSQDFWAAVQEMPDMRDKIPVPDGHQAYVSYTLLQPTLLASKMLFSDKLKERFCQGDNEPLKDSYEIALDLVLQSALKVLFMHNGETMACSALVRLIVESFVKESREDDRISALLTGLDLRWTIGSCLIVSMRLHDQSLLSNDNAASNDNAAPTDSAVPTSGQSSDSWCCIQ
;
A
#
# COMPACT_ATOMS: atom_id res chain seq x y z
N MET A 1 31.34 -4.55 -9.62
CA MET A 1 31.78 -4.05 -10.94
C MET A 1 30.55 -4.05 -11.83
N ALA A 2 29.70 -3.03 -11.75
CA ALA A 2 29.76 -1.80 -12.56
C ALA A 2 29.58 -2.10 -14.06
N PHE A 3 28.41 -1.76 -14.62
CA PHE A 3 28.33 -1.15 -15.95
C PHE A 3 27.06 -0.29 -16.00
N GLN A 4 27.28 0.96 -15.62
CA GLN A 4 26.39 2.11 -15.78
C GLN A 4 26.71 2.69 -17.17
N GLN A 5 25.77 2.61 -18.11
CA GLN A 5 25.95 3.20 -19.44
C GLN A 5 25.72 4.72 -19.36
N GLN A 6 26.83 5.46 -19.37
CA GLN A 6 26.89 6.90 -19.59
C GLN A 6 26.51 7.21 -21.04
N CYS A 7 25.48 8.03 -21.23
CA CYS A 7 25.27 8.76 -22.48
C CYS A 7 26.24 9.94 -22.52
N GLN A 8 27.25 9.87 -23.38
CA GLN A 8 28.17 10.96 -23.72
C GLN A 8 27.60 11.75 -24.90
N CYS A 9 27.06 12.95 -24.63
CA CYS A 9 26.81 13.94 -25.68
C CYS A 9 28.05 14.83 -25.81
N HIS A 10 28.66 14.81 -26.99
CA HIS A 10 29.86 15.58 -27.33
C HIS A 10 29.56 17.09 -27.30
N GLY A 11 30.18 17.80 -26.36
CA GLY A 11 30.16 19.26 -26.29
C GLY A 11 31.21 19.89 -27.18
N HIS A 12 30.78 20.57 -28.24
CA HIS A 12 31.55 21.64 -28.87
C HIS A 12 30.82 22.97 -28.66
N GLY A 13 31.48 23.91 -28.01
CA GLY A 13 31.01 25.29 -27.87
C GLY A 13 31.62 25.99 -26.66
N HIS A 14 32.78 26.60 -26.85
CA HIS A 14 33.33 27.55 -25.91
C HIS A 14 32.33 28.68 -25.64
N GLY A 15 31.89 28.86 -24.39
CA GLY A 15 31.08 29.98 -23.94
C GLY A 15 31.34 30.24 -22.46
N HIS A 16 31.89 31.40 -22.15
CA HIS A 16 32.14 31.86 -20.78
C HIS A 16 30.89 31.73 -19.91
N ALA A 17 31.00 31.07 -18.76
CA ALA A 17 29.96 31.10 -17.73
C ALA A 17 29.78 32.55 -17.25
N GLN A 18 28.67 33.18 -17.63
CA GLN A 18 28.29 34.49 -17.11
C GLN A 18 27.52 34.28 -15.80
N THR A 19 28.03 34.85 -14.72
CA THR A 19 27.29 35.00 -13.47
C THR A 19 26.11 35.94 -13.72
N LEU A 20 24.88 35.45 -13.54
CA LEU A 20 23.67 36.26 -13.68
C LEU A 20 23.56 37.24 -12.51
N LEU A 21 23.03 38.44 -12.77
CA LEU A 21 22.86 39.48 -11.75
C LEU A 21 21.40 39.54 -11.26
N PRO A 22 21.13 40.10 -10.07
CA PRO A 22 19.78 40.47 -9.67
C PRO A 22 19.14 41.48 -10.63
N LYS A 23 17.81 41.47 -10.73
CA LYS A 23 17.04 42.28 -11.70
C LYS A 23 17.39 43.77 -11.64
N ASP A 24 17.45 44.36 -10.44
CA ASP A 24 17.66 45.80 -10.27
C ASP A 24 19.06 46.23 -10.71
N GLU A 25 20.06 45.41 -10.41
CA GLU A 25 21.45 45.64 -10.83
C GLU A 25 21.61 45.47 -12.34
N PHE A 26 20.97 44.45 -12.91
CA PHE A 26 20.94 44.25 -14.37
C PHE A 26 20.30 45.44 -15.10
N LEU A 27 19.15 45.92 -14.62
CA LEU A 27 18.46 47.06 -15.23
C LEU A 27 19.28 48.36 -15.12
N ALA A 28 19.96 48.58 -14.00
CA ALA A 28 20.88 49.70 -13.83
C ALA A 28 22.06 49.65 -14.83
N GLN A 29 22.54 48.46 -15.19
CA GLN A 29 23.60 48.33 -16.20
C GLN A 29 23.16 48.64 -17.63
N LEU A 30 21.85 48.57 -17.93
CA LEU A 30 21.31 48.99 -19.23
C LEU A 30 21.21 50.53 -19.33
N GLU A 31 21.12 51.22 -18.19
CA GLU A 31 21.03 52.69 -18.10
C GLU A 31 22.44 53.32 -18.15
N GLY A 32 23.01 53.41 -19.35
CA GLY A 32 24.29 54.11 -19.57
C GLY A 32 25.20 53.50 -20.63
N LYS A 33 24.85 52.34 -21.19
CA LYS A 33 25.57 51.73 -22.32
C LYS A 33 24.78 51.92 -23.61
N VAL A 34 25.15 52.93 -24.38
CA VAL A 34 24.71 53.04 -25.79
C VAL A 34 25.79 52.40 -26.64
N ASP A 35 25.49 51.27 -27.28
CA ASP A 35 26.41 50.65 -28.23
C ASP A 35 26.39 51.40 -29.56
N VAL A 36 27.53 51.48 -30.26
CA VAL A 36 27.55 52.02 -31.63
C VAL A 36 27.13 50.91 -32.60
N VAL A 37 25.98 51.07 -33.24
CA VAL A 37 25.40 50.07 -34.17
C VAL A 37 25.28 50.68 -35.57
N ALA A 38 25.39 49.85 -36.60
CA ALA A 38 25.23 50.27 -37.99
C ALA A 38 23.80 50.82 -38.24
N PRO A 39 23.65 51.86 -39.10
CA PRO A 39 22.39 52.60 -39.28
C PRO A 39 21.23 51.80 -39.90
N GLU A 40 21.44 50.53 -40.27
CA GLU A 40 20.47 49.68 -40.96
C GLU A 40 19.90 48.56 -40.06
N GLN A 41 20.30 48.47 -38.79
CA GLN A 41 19.85 47.37 -37.92
C GLN A 41 18.43 47.62 -37.38
N GLU A 42 17.52 46.68 -37.62
CA GLU A 42 16.14 46.69 -37.12
C GLU A 42 16.01 45.99 -35.76
N CYS A 43 15.14 46.50 -34.90
CA CYS A 43 14.83 45.87 -33.61
C CYS A 43 13.85 44.72 -33.79
N ALA A 44 14.19 43.52 -33.29
CA ALA A 44 13.32 42.34 -33.37
C ALA A 44 12.02 42.41 -32.54
N ILE A 45 11.80 43.47 -31.75
CA ILE A 45 10.58 43.68 -30.97
C ILE A 45 9.62 44.64 -31.67
N CYS A 46 10.12 45.80 -32.14
CA CYS A 46 9.27 46.83 -32.77
C CYS A 46 9.36 46.85 -34.30
N HIS A 47 10.31 46.13 -34.91
CA HIS A 47 10.55 46.09 -36.36
C HIS A 47 10.90 47.45 -36.99
N GLU A 48 11.41 48.39 -36.18
CA GLU A 48 11.90 49.70 -36.61
C GLU A 48 13.43 49.78 -36.43
N PRO A 49 14.13 50.74 -37.08
CA PRO A 49 15.54 50.99 -36.82
C PRO A 49 15.82 51.17 -35.32
N VAL A 50 16.89 50.54 -34.82
CA VAL A 50 17.18 50.52 -33.39
C VAL A 50 17.48 51.93 -32.85
N VAL A 51 16.68 52.38 -31.89
CA VAL A 51 16.88 53.63 -31.13
C VAL A 51 17.41 53.30 -29.74
N GLU A 52 18.51 53.96 -29.33
CA GLU A 52 19.25 53.65 -28.08
C GLU A 52 19.64 52.15 -28.01
N PRO A 53 20.49 51.68 -28.93
CA PRO A 53 20.88 50.28 -29.02
C PRO A 53 21.47 49.76 -27.72
N THR A 54 20.85 48.69 -27.23
CA THR A 54 21.26 47.98 -26.01
C THR A 54 21.59 46.53 -26.36
N ARG A 55 22.83 46.11 -26.14
CA ARG A 55 23.27 44.74 -26.38
C ARG A 55 23.17 43.89 -25.12
N THR A 56 22.50 42.74 -25.24
CA THR A 56 22.44 41.73 -24.18
C THR A 56 23.75 40.95 -24.08
N ALA A 57 23.93 40.24 -22.97
CA ALA A 57 25.10 39.40 -22.74
C ALA A 57 25.21 38.22 -23.75
N CYS A 58 24.07 37.78 -24.30
CA CYS A 58 23.96 36.84 -25.41
C CYS A 58 24.14 37.48 -26.79
N ARG A 59 24.56 38.76 -26.85
CA ARG A 59 24.94 39.54 -28.02
C ARG A 59 23.81 40.00 -28.95
N HIS A 60 22.55 39.84 -28.56
CA HIS A 60 21.42 40.39 -29.31
C HIS A 60 21.21 41.88 -28.98
N VAL A 61 20.75 42.67 -29.95
CA VAL A 61 20.58 44.12 -29.80
C VAL A 61 19.12 44.50 -30.00
N PHE A 62 18.62 45.37 -29.11
CA PHE A 62 17.25 45.88 -29.15
C PHE A 62 17.25 47.38 -28.81
N CYS A 63 16.12 48.07 -29.06
CA CYS A 63 15.90 49.39 -28.46
C CYS A 63 15.84 49.25 -26.93
N LEU A 64 16.46 50.18 -26.19
CA LEU A 64 16.46 50.17 -24.72
C LEU A 64 15.04 50.05 -24.15
N ARG A 65 14.10 50.84 -24.69
CA ARG A 65 12.70 50.83 -24.27
C ARG A 65 12.00 49.50 -24.55
N CYS A 66 12.25 48.90 -25.71
CA CYS A 66 11.65 47.63 -26.09
C CYS A 66 12.16 46.49 -25.19
N LEU A 67 13.46 46.46 -24.92
CA LEU A 67 14.05 45.47 -24.01
C LEU A 67 13.53 45.65 -22.58
N LYS A 68 13.47 46.88 -22.05
CA LYS A 68 12.88 47.14 -20.72
C LYS A 68 11.42 46.70 -20.63
N GLY A 69 10.61 46.96 -21.66
CA GLY A 69 9.22 46.53 -21.73
C GLY A 69 9.07 45.01 -21.69
N TRP A 70 9.90 44.29 -22.43
CA TRP A 70 9.96 42.82 -22.37
C TRP A 70 10.38 42.31 -20.98
N LEU A 71 11.38 42.94 -20.37
CA LEU A 71 11.91 42.54 -19.05
C LEU A 71 10.97 42.87 -17.88
N ALA A 72 9.87 43.58 -18.13
CA ALA A 72 8.79 43.71 -17.16
C ALA A 72 8.05 42.38 -16.94
N THR A 73 7.97 41.52 -17.96
CA THR A 73 7.16 40.29 -17.94
C THR A 73 7.96 39.00 -18.12
N ALA A 74 9.18 39.08 -18.67
CA ALA A 74 10.08 37.95 -18.86
C ALA A 74 11.49 38.25 -18.33
N HIS A 75 12.30 37.22 -18.05
CA HIS A 75 13.71 37.37 -17.61
C HIS A 75 14.71 36.83 -18.65
N THR A 76 14.25 36.63 -19.88
CA THR A 76 15.01 35.97 -20.96
C THR A 76 15.16 36.89 -22.17
N CYS A 77 16.13 36.61 -23.03
CA CYS A 77 16.32 37.33 -24.28
C CYS A 77 15.16 37.05 -25.26
N PRO A 78 14.55 38.08 -25.89
CA PRO A 78 13.49 37.89 -26.89
C PRO A 78 13.90 37.01 -28.09
N SER A 79 15.18 37.06 -28.49
CA SER A 79 15.67 36.36 -29.69
C SER A 79 16.13 34.93 -29.41
N CYS A 80 16.91 34.69 -28.35
CA CYS A 80 17.48 33.36 -28.08
C CYS A 80 17.01 32.70 -26.78
N ARG A 81 16.15 33.37 -26.01
CA ARG A 81 15.61 32.90 -24.73
C ARG A 81 16.64 32.64 -23.62
N GLN A 82 17.91 32.99 -23.84
CA GLN A 82 18.92 32.92 -22.79
C GLN A 82 18.54 33.84 -21.61
N GLU A 83 18.69 33.35 -20.39
CA GLU A 83 18.42 34.12 -19.17
C GLU A 83 19.33 35.35 -19.09
N LEU A 84 18.75 36.50 -18.77
CA LEU A 84 19.44 37.78 -18.73
C LEU A 84 19.76 38.24 -17.30
N TYR A 85 18.94 37.83 -16.32
CA TYR A 85 19.12 38.11 -14.90
C TYR A 85 18.49 36.99 -14.06
N GLU A 86 18.85 36.90 -12.78
CA GLU A 86 18.36 35.85 -11.87
C GLU A 86 16.83 35.90 -11.71
N LYS A 87 16.17 34.75 -11.77
CA LYS A 87 14.72 34.64 -11.60
C LYS A 87 14.32 35.17 -10.20
N PRO A 88 13.38 36.13 -10.08
CA PRO A 88 12.96 36.66 -8.78
C PRO A 88 12.42 35.56 -7.85
N ALA A 89 12.69 35.69 -6.55
CA ALA A 89 12.29 34.79 -5.47
C ALA A 89 10.77 34.71 -5.21
N ALA A 90 9.90 35.09 -6.15
CA ALA A 90 8.45 34.92 -6.07
C ALA A 90 8.03 33.43 -5.93
N ALA A 91 8.91 32.50 -6.30
CA ALA A 91 8.74 31.08 -5.98
C ALA A 91 8.80 30.80 -4.47
N HIS A 92 9.59 31.56 -3.70
CA HIS A 92 9.77 31.37 -2.26
C HIS A 92 8.56 31.87 -1.46
N GLU A 93 8.01 33.04 -1.82
CA GLU A 93 6.78 33.57 -1.21
C GLU A 93 5.56 32.70 -1.53
N HIS A 94 5.44 32.23 -2.77
CA HIS A 94 4.37 31.30 -3.15
C HIS A 94 4.50 29.96 -2.42
N GLN A 95 5.72 29.44 -2.26
CA GLN A 95 5.98 28.21 -1.54
C GLN A 95 5.75 28.32 -0.03
N GLN A 96 6.04 29.47 0.58
CA GLN A 96 5.70 29.77 1.98
C GLN A 96 4.19 29.88 2.21
N LEU A 97 3.45 30.51 1.29
CA LEU A 97 1.99 30.58 1.38
C LEU A 97 1.34 29.20 1.21
N LEU A 98 1.85 28.39 0.27
CA LEU A 98 1.40 27.01 0.08
C LEU A 98 1.71 26.13 1.30
N SER A 99 2.87 26.29 1.94
CA SER A 99 3.21 25.53 3.15
C SER A 99 2.30 25.88 4.32
N VAL A 100 2.02 27.17 4.56
CA VAL A 100 1.09 27.61 5.62
C VAL A 100 -0.33 27.11 5.36
N MET A 101 -0.82 27.21 4.12
CA MET A 101 -2.15 26.73 3.75
C MET A 101 -2.28 25.21 3.95
N THR A 102 -1.22 24.46 3.58
CA THR A 102 -1.17 23.01 3.73
C THR A 102 -1.18 22.60 5.20
N GLU A 103 -0.37 23.25 6.03
CA GLU A 103 -0.37 23.01 7.49
C GLU A 103 -1.72 23.32 8.15
N MET A 104 -2.41 24.39 7.72
CA MET A 104 -3.74 24.72 8.24
C MET A 104 -4.78 23.67 7.87
N LEU A 105 -4.76 23.19 6.62
CA LEU A 105 -5.66 22.14 6.16
C LEU A 105 -5.42 20.82 6.90
N GLU A 106 -4.16 20.46 7.12
CA GLU A 106 -3.79 19.25 7.88
C GLU A 106 -4.28 19.28 9.31
N ARG A 107 -4.14 20.43 10.00
CA ARG A 107 -4.66 20.58 11.36
C ARG A 107 -6.18 20.37 11.40
N ARG A 108 -6.90 21.00 10.48
CA ARG A 108 -8.36 20.85 10.38
C ARG A 108 -8.79 19.43 10.03
N LEU A 109 -8.05 18.75 9.16
CA LEU A 109 -8.29 17.34 8.82
C LEU A 109 -8.02 16.44 10.04
N ALA A 110 -6.92 16.66 10.75
CA ALA A 110 -6.59 15.91 11.96
C ALA A 110 -7.66 16.11 13.04
N GLU A 111 -8.14 17.34 13.26
CA GLU A 111 -9.24 17.63 14.19
C GLU A 111 -10.56 16.97 13.79
N ALA A 112 -10.81 16.81 12.50
CA ALA A 112 -12.03 16.16 12.01
C ALA A 112 -12.00 14.63 12.14
N ILE A 113 -10.82 14.03 12.01
CA ILE A 113 -10.63 12.58 11.90
C ILE A 113 -10.17 11.96 13.22
N ILE A 114 -9.38 12.67 14.01
CA ILE A 114 -8.76 12.15 15.23
C ILE A 114 -9.42 12.76 16.45
N ASP A 115 -10.17 11.95 17.20
CA ASP A 115 -10.93 12.35 18.39
C ASP A 115 -10.36 11.82 19.72
N PHE A 116 -9.17 11.25 19.68
CA PHE A 116 -8.42 10.74 20.83
C PHE A 116 -7.10 11.49 21.02
N PRO A 117 -6.52 11.50 22.23
CA PRO A 117 -5.23 12.16 22.47
C PRO A 117 -4.08 11.43 21.75
N TYR A 118 -3.12 12.19 21.20
CA TYR A 118 -1.90 11.66 20.61
C TYR A 118 -0.74 12.68 20.72
N ASP A 119 0.50 12.20 20.64
CA ASP A 119 1.67 13.08 20.61
C ASP A 119 1.79 13.81 19.26
N THR A 120 1.29 15.05 19.23
CA THR A 120 1.36 15.94 18.06
C THR A 120 2.79 16.23 17.60
N ALA A 121 3.76 16.25 18.51
CA ALA A 121 5.16 16.49 18.17
C ALA A 121 5.78 15.24 17.52
N ALA A 122 5.47 14.04 18.00
CA ALA A 122 5.86 12.79 17.34
C ALA A 122 5.25 12.67 15.94
N VAL A 123 3.95 12.91 15.80
CA VAL A 123 3.27 12.90 14.49
C VAL A 123 3.93 13.88 13.52
N ARG A 124 4.25 15.11 13.96
CA ARG A 124 4.94 16.09 13.12
C ARG A 124 6.32 15.63 12.68
N ARG A 125 7.10 15.01 13.58
CA ARG A 125 8.42 14.45 13.23
C ARG A 125 8.29 13.38 12.15
N LEU A 126 7.34 12.45 12.31
CA LEU A 126 7.09 11.37 11.35
C LEU A 126 6.62 11.90 9.98
N LEU A 127 5.71 12.88 9.98
CA LEU A 127 5.23 13.53 8.75
C LEU A 127 6.34 14.27 7.99
N ASN A 128 7.34 14.79 8.69
CA ASN A 128 8.47 15.49 8.09
C ASN A 128 9.57 14.53 7.60
N SER A 129 9.64 13.32 8.14
CA SER A 129 10.58 12.28 7.68
C SER A 129 10.00 11.38 6.60
N ALA A 130 8.69 11.43 6.37
CA ALA A 130 8.02 10.64 5.34
C ALA A 130 8.34 11.16 3.93
N PRO A 131 8.55 10.27 2.94
CA PRO A 131 8.68 10.69 1.54
C PRO A 131 7.40 11.37 1.04
N ASN A 132 7.55 12.37 0.16
CA ASN A 132 6.42 13.14 -0.39
C ASN A 132 5.38 12.27 -1.12
N HIS A 133 5.76 11.06 -1.54
CA HIS A 133 4.86 10.08 -2.14
C HIS A 133 4.80 8.84 -1.26
N PHE A 134 3.61 8.52 -0.76
CA PHE A 134 3.37 7.25 -0.06
C PHE A 134 3.17 6.14 -1.09
N CYS A 135 4.06 5.15 -1.11
CA CYS A 135 3.89 3.97 -1.94
C CYS A 135 3.16 2.89 -1.12
N ILE A 136 1.95 2.52 -1.52
CA ILE A 136 1.22 1.39 -0.89
C ILE A 136 2.10 0.11 -0.91
N GLY A 137 3.01 -0.01 -1.89
CA GLY A 137 3.98 -1.10 -2.02
C GLY A 137 5.19 -1.05 -1.07
N SER A 138 5.41 0.01 -0.29
CA SER A 138 6.47 0.05 0.74
C SER A 138 6.02 -0.50 2.10
N ALA A 139 4.74 -0.84 2.24
CA ALA A 139 4.23 -1.53 3.42
C ALA A 139 4.80 -2.96 3.51
N MET A 140 5.09 -3.46 4.73
CA MET A 140 5.59 -4.81 4.95
C MET A 140 4.82 -5.84 4.12
N THR A 141 5.52 -6.82 3.54
CA THR A 141 4.84 -7.93 2.88
C THR A 141 3.99 -8.67 3.91
N ALA A 142 2.82 -9.18 3.50
CA ALA A 142 1.95 -9.92 4.41
C ALA A 142 2.68 -11.11 5.07
N CYS A 143 3.62 -11.74 4.37
CA CYS A 143 4.45 -12.83 4.89
C CYS A 143 5.35 -12.38 6.04
N SER A 144 5.86 -11.14 6.01
CA SER A 144 6.69 -10.59 7.08
C SER A 144 5.92 -10.36 8.40
N LEU A 145 4.58 -10.31 8.37
CA LEU A 145 3.76 -10.12 9.57
C LEU A 145 3.82 -11.33 10.52
N TYR A 146 4.09 -12.53 10.00
CA TYR A 146 3.98 -13.78 10.76
C TYR A 146 5.22 -14.13 11.60
N TYR A 147 6.38 -13.58 11.27
CA TYR A 147 7.67 -13.95 11.88
C TYR A 147 8.18 -12.95 12.91
N GLN A 148 7.45 -11.85 13.11
CA GLN A 148 7.92 -10.71 13.87
C GLN A 148 7.09 -10.54 15.13
N ASN A 149 7.75 -10.62 16.29
CA ASN A 149 7.14 -10.22 17.56
C ASN A 149 7.00 -8.70 17.59
N SER A 150 5.78 -8.24 17.76
CA SER A 150 5.38 -6.85 17.85
C SER A 150 5.20 -6.48 19.30
N PHE A 151 5.97 -5.51 19.78
CA PHE A 151 5.76 -4.90 21.09
C PHE A 151 4.86 -3.68 20.97
N ILE A 152 3.85 -3.58 21.81
CA ILE A 152 2.82 -2.55 21.70
C ILE A 152 3.14 -1.37 22.63
N ASP A 153 4.02 -0.50 22.14
CA ASP A 153 4.19 0.85 22.67
C ASP A 153 3.05 1.74 22.16
N TYR A 154 1.99 1.85 22.96
CA TYR A 154 0.78 2.60 22.61
C TYR A 154 1.08 4.02 22.11
N ASP A 155 1.91 4.79 22.82
CA ASP A 155 2.11 6.21 22.52
C ASP A 155 2.87 6.38 21.19
N ALA A 156 3.88 5.54 20.95
CA ALA A 156 4.62 5.53 19.69
C ALA A 156 3.75 5.05 18.52
N LEU A 157 2.99 3.96 18.69
CA LEU A 157 2.23 3.34 17.61
C LEU A 157 0.99 4.13 17.21
N VAL A 158 0.33 4.80 18.16
CA VAL A 158 -0.76 5.74 17.84
C VAL A 158 -0.21 6.91 17.02
N ALA A 159 0.95 7.46 17.38
CA ALA A 159 1.58 8.52 16.59
C ALA A 159 1.92 8.06 15.16
N VAL A 160 2.39 6.81 14.99
CA VAL A 160 2.63 6.20 13.67
C VAL A 160 1.33 6.05 12.87
N ALA A 161 0.27 5.54 13.49
CA ALA A 161 -1.03 5.37 12.83
C ALA A 161 -1.57 6.73 12.34
N VAL A 162 -1.59 7.74 13.21
CA VAL A 162 -2.06 9.10 12.90
C VAL A 162 -1.21 9.74 11.80
N ALA A 163 0.12 9.67 11.91
CA ALA A 163 1.00 10.23 10.89
C ALA A 163 0.79 9.56 9.52
N THR A 164 0.58 8.24 9.48
CA THR A 164 0.35 7.50 8.23
C THR A 164 -0.98 7.87 7.59
N ILE A 165 -2.05 7.99 8.38
CA ILE A 165 -3.37 8.44 7.91
C ILE A 165 -3.27 9.86 7.33
N LEU A 166 -2.64 10.79 8.05
CA LEU A 166 -2.48 12.16 7.57
C LEU A 166 -1.60 12.23 6.31
N ALA A 167 -0.54 11.42 6.22
CA ALA A 167 0.31 11.33 5.04
C ALA A 167 -0.44 10.81 3.80
N LEU A 168 -1.33 9.82 3.98
CA LEU A 168 -2.21 9.34 2.91
C LEU A 168 -3.17 10.43 2.45
N LEU A 169 -3.76 11.14 3.42
CA LEU A 169 -4.65 12.26 3.11
C LEU A 169 -3.92 13.44 2.47
N ARG A 170 -2.61 13.60 2.62
CA ARG A 170 -1.81 14.63 1.92
C ARG A 170 -1.76 14.45 0.41
N GLN A 171 -1.90 13.21 -0.09
CA GLN A 171 -1.70 12.91 -1.51
C GLN A 171 -2.78 13.56 -2.38
N PRO A 172 -2.41 14.37 -3.39
CA PRO A 172 -3.35 15.13 -4.21
C PRO A 172 -4.26 14.24 -5.07
N ASP A 173 -3.77 13.06 -5.45
CA ASP A 173 -4.51 12.10 -6.31
C ASP A 173 -5.47 11.22 -5.51
N ILE A 174 -5.44 11.31 -4.18
CA ILE A 174 -6.28 10.55 -3.27
C ILE A 174 -7.44 11.48 -2.84
N CYS A 175 -8.49 11.54 -3.67
CA CYS A 175 -9.83 12.13 -3.43
C CYS A 175 -10.58 11.62 -2.17
N VAL A 176 -9.85 11.15 -1.16
CA VAL A 176 -10.36 10.56 0.08
C VAL A 176 -10.64 11.66 1.13
N ARG A 177 -10.41 12.93 0.77
CA ARG A 177 -10.83 14.10 1.54
C ARG A 177 -12.32 14.46 1.35
N SER A 178 -13.06 13.75 0.49
CA SER A 178 -14.50 13.98 0.30
C SER A 178 -15.34 13.06 1.19
N GLU A 179 -16.55 13.49 1.51
CA GLU A 179 -17.58 12.55 1.99
C GLU A 179 -17.81 11.46 0.91
N PRO A 180 -18.04 10.18 1.28
CA PRO A 180 -18.20 9.63 2.63
C PRO A 180 -16.89 9.17 3.33
N TYR A 181 -15.70 9.49 2.80
CA TYR A 181 -14.44 8.91 3.28
C TYR A 181 -13.92 9.51 4.58
N LEU A 182 -14.21 10.79 4.86
CA LEU A 182 -13.76 11.43 6.11
C LEU A 182 -14.32 10.73 7.35
N GLY A 183 -15.62 10.42 7.35
CA GLY A 183 -16.25 9.64 8.43
C GLY A 183 -15.62 8.25 8.57
N ALA A 184 -15.26 7.61 7.45
CA ALA A 184 -14.61 6.31 7.47
C ALA A 184 -13.20 6.37 8.10
N TRP A 185 -12.39 7.38 7.75
CA TRP A 185 -11.07 7.57 8.38
C TRP A 185 -11.17 7.81 9.87
N LYS A 186 -12.19 8.53 10.32
CA LYS A 186 -12.45 8.70 11.74
C LYS A 186 -12.64 7.34 12.42
N SER A 187 -13.55 6.51 11.89
CA SER A 187 -13.76 5.15 12.39
C SER A 187 -12.51 4.27 12.31
N ILE A 188 -11.71 4.38 11.24
CA ILE A 188 -10.46 3.62 11.09
C ILE A 188 -9.45 4.03 12.16
N ALA A 189 -9.26 5.33 12.38
CA ALA A 189 -8.35 5.85 13.40
C ALA A 189 -8.77 5.40 14.80
N SER A 190 -10.05 5.56 15.16
CA SER A 190 -10.56 5.12 16.47
C SER A 190 -10.50 3.60 16.65
N ALA A 191 -10.68 2.81 15.58
CA ALA A 191 -10.52 1.35 15.61
C ALA A 191 -9.08 0.93 15.94
N ILE A 192 -8.09 1.53 15.26
CA ILE A 192 -6.67 1.24 15.49
C ILE A 192 -6.28 1.65 16.92
N GLU A 193 -6.64 2.86 17.34
CA GLU A 193 -6.37 3.33 18.70
C GLU A 193 -6.97 2.40 19.75
N SER A 194 -8.23 1.97 19.58
CA SER A 194 -8.90 1.09 20.53
C SER A 194 -8.18 -0.25 20.69
N VAL A 195 -7.66 -0.81 19.59
CA VAL A 195 -6.86 -2.05 19.63
C VAL A 195 -5.54 -1.84 20.34
N LEU A 196 -4.79 -0.79 19.97
CA LEU A 196 -3.50 -0.48 20.59
C LEU A 196 -3.64 -0.19 22.09
N SER A 197 -4.73 0.48 22.48
CA SER A 197 -5.05 0.79 23.88
C SER A 197 -5.31 -0.49 24.69
N ARG A 198 -6.14 -1.41 24.16
CA ARG A 198 -6.44 -2.69 24.82
C ARG A 198 -5.21 -3.59 24.97
N LEU A 199 -4.32 -3.56 23.99
CA LEU A 199 -3.13 -4.42 23.92
C LEU A 199 -1.85 -3.72 24.43
N ARG A 200 -1.99 -2.56 25.09
CA ARG A 200 -0.86 -1.75 25.55
C ARG A 200 0.13 -2.58 26.38
N GLN A 201 1.42 -2.46 26.05
CA GLN A 201 2.53 -3.19 26.69
C GLN A 201 2.50 -4.72 26.54
N GLN A 202 1.69 -5.26 25.62
CA GLN A 202 1.72 -6.67 25.28
C GLN A 202 2.69 -6.94 24.12
N THR A 203 3.15 -8.19 24.04
CA THR A 203 3.92 -8.72 22.91
C THR A 203 3.13 -9.83 22.25
N LEU A 204 2.93 -9.73 20.95
CA LEU A 204 2.24 -10.73 20.12
C LEU A 204 2.88 -10.78 18.74
N SER A 205 2.55 -11.80 17.94
CA SER A 205 2.98 -11.80 16.54
C SER A 205 2.38 -10.61 15.78
N GLY A 206 3.11 -10.10 14.79
CA GLY A 206 2.62 -9.02 13.92
C GLY A 206 1.33 -9.39 13.19
N ALA A 207 1.12 -10.67 12.89
CA ALA A 207 -0.10 -11.18 12.29
C ALA A 207 -1.30 -11.09 13.25
N GLN A 208 -1.11 -11.38 14.54
CA GLN A 208 -2.15 -11.19 15.56
C GLN A 208 -2.50 -9.71 15.72
N LEU A 209 -1.50 -8.83 15.76
CA LEU A 209 -1.73 -7.37 15.85
C LEU A 209 -2.46 -6.84 14.61
N PHE A 210 -2.00 -7.24 13.42
CA PHE A 210 -2.64 -6.90 12.14
C PHE A 210 -4.11 -7.35 12.14
N LEU A 211 -4.37 -8.61 12.50
CA LEU A 211 -5.70 -9.20 12.50
C LEU A 211 -6.62 -8.54 13.53
N ALA A 212 -6.11 -8.20 14.71
CA ALA A 212 -6.87 -7.48 15.74
C ALA A 212 -7.33 -6.10 15.22
N MET A 213 -6.43 -5.37 14.55
CA MET A 213 -6.77 -4.09 13.93
C MET A 213 -7.72 -4.24 12.73
N GLU A 214 -7.47 -5.18 11.83
CA GLU A 214 -8.30 -5.42 10.63
C GLU A 214 -9.74 -5.80 11.02
N LYS A 215 -9.91 -6.69 12.01
CA LYS A 215 -11.22 -7.06 12.57
C LYS A 215 -11.96 -5.84 13.13
N GLU A 216 -11.28 -5.02 13.93
CA GLU A 216 -11.89 -3.85 14.55
C GLU A 216 -12.23 -2.75 13.53
N VAL A 217 -11.35 -2.49 12.55
CA VAL A 217 -11.60 -1.54 11.46
C VAL A 217 -12.83 -1.96 10.66
N HIS A 218 -12.89 -3.21 10.21
CA HIS A 218 -14.03 -3.68 9.43
C HIS A 218 -15.31 -3.81 10.27
N ARG A 219 -15.22 -4.02 11.60
CA ARG A 219 -16.37 -3.93 12.50
C ARG A 219 -16.96 -2.51 12.48
N GLN A 220 -16.12 -1.48 12.54
CA GLN A 220 -16.59 -0.09 12.52
C GLN A 220 -17.08 0.35 11.15
N LEU A 221 -16.39 -0.03 10.06
CA LEU A 221 -16.82 0.30 8.69
C LEU A 221 -18.15 -0.36 8.29
N ARG A 222 -18.59 -1.40 8.99
CA ARG A 222 -19.92 -2.02 8.83
C ARG A 222 -21.03 -1.38 9.63
N ALA A 223 -20.74 -0.31 10.39
CA ALA A 223 -21.78 0.44 11.04
C ALA A 223 -22.75 1.07 10.00
N PRO A 224 -24.04 1.25 10.33
CA PRO A 224 -25.02 1.85 9.41
C PRO A 224 -24.61 3.22 8.86
N SER A 225 -23.78 3.97 9.59
CA SER A 225 -23.23 5.26 9.16
C SER A 225 -22.39 5.19 7.87
N HIS A 226 -21.84 4.02 7.55
CA HIS A 226 -20.93 3.81 6.42
C HIS A 226 -21.54 2.95 5.31
N GLU A 227 -22.84 2.67 5.35
CA GLU A 227 -23.51 1.78 4.39
C GLU A 227 -23.34 2.25 2.94
N SER A 228 -23.43 3.57 2.69
CA SER A 228 -23.25 4.16 1.37
C SER A 228 -21.83 3.99 0.83
N LEU A 229 -20.82 4.01 1.71
CA LEU A 229 -19.43 3.76 1.35
C LEU A 229 -19.20 2.27 1.06
N LEU A 230 -19.74 1.37 1.89
CA LEU A 230 -19.60 -0.08 1.67
C LEU A 230 -20.27 -0.55 0.38
N ARG A 231 -21.41 0.04 -0.01
CA ARG A 231 -22.04 -0.26 -1.31
C ARG A 231 -21.09 -0.04 -2.49
N ARG A 232 -20.22 0.98 -2.41
CA ARG A 232 -19.21 1.27 -3.45
C ARG A 232 -18.16 0.17 -3.63
N ARG A 233 -18.01 -0.77 -2.68
CA ARG A 233 -17.06 -1.90 -2.82
C ARG A 233 -17.39 -2.79 -4.02
N GLY A 234 -18.68 -2.96 -4.33
CA GLY A 234 -19.14 -3.80 -5.44
C GLY A 234 -19.56 -3.05 -6.71
N GLU A 235 -19.51 -1.71 -6.69
CA GLU A 235 -19.95 -0.89 -7.82
C GLU A 235 -18.79 -0.60 -8.78
N PRO A 236 -19.02 -0.62 -10.10
CA PRO A 236 -18.03 -0.14 -11.06
C PRO A 236 -17.73 1.34 -10.80
N VAL A 237 -16.49 1.72 -11.09
CA VAL A 237 -16.01 3.09 -10.89
C VAL A 237 -16.88 4.05 -11.70
N SER A 238 -17.61 4.94 -11.03
CA SER A 238 -18.33 6.04 -11.67
C SER A 238 -17.37 7.19 -11.96
N ASP A 239 -17.66 7.96 -13.02
CA ASP A 239 -16.83 9.10 -13.42
C ASP A 239 -16.62 10.07 -12.23
N GLY A 240 -15.36 10.26 -11.85
CA GLY A 240 -14.95 11.18 -10.78
C GLY A 240 -15.01 10.63 -9.35
N ALA A 241 -15.49 9.41 -9.12
CA ALA A 241 -15.47 8.78 -7.79
C ALA A 241 -14.24 7.88 -7.63
N LEU A 242 -13.57 7.95 -6.47
CA LEU A 242 -12.49 7.02 -6.16
C LEU A 242 -13.03 5.60 -5.98
N PRO A 243 -12.40 4.60 -6.62
CA PRO A 243 -12.70 3.20 -6.34
C PRO A 243 -12.51 2.86 -4.86
N TYR A 244 -13.43 2.07 -4.28
CA TYR A 244 -13.29 1.57 -2.89
C TYR A 244 -11.96 0.85 -2.66
N VAL A 245 -11.40 0.21 -3.68
CA VAL A 245 -10.10 -0.48 -3.61
C VAL A 245 -8.96 0.43 -3.13
N TRP A 246 -9.02 1.75 -3.38
CA TRP A 246 -8.03 2.69 -2.85
C TRP A 246 -8.15 2.89 -1.34
N LEU A 247 -9.37 2.92 -0.79
CA LEU A 247 -9.58 2.96 0.65
C LEU A 247 -9.06 1.67 1.30
N ASP A 248 -9.41 0.51 0.72
CA ASP A 248 -8.97 -0.80 1.22
C ASP A 248 -7.44 -0.90 1.23
N ALA A 249 -6.79 -0.52 0.12
CA ALA A 249 -5.34 -0.49 0.01
C ALA A 249 -4.69 0.52 0.99
N SER A 250 -5.36 1.65 1.26
CA SER A 250 -4.90 2.63 2.23
C SER A 250 -4.99 2.11 3.67
N ILE A 251 -6.09 1.43 4.03
CA ILE A 251 -6.24 0.74 5.32
C ILE A 251 -5.12 -0.27 5.50
N MET A 252 -4.91 -1.14 4.51
CA MET A 252 -3.84 -2.15 4.54
C MET A 252 -2.47 -1.52 4.81
N ALA A 253 -2.18 -0.40 4.16
CA ALA A 253 -0.90 0.27 4.31
C ALA A 253 -0.72 0.90 5.69
N VAL A 254 -1.76 1.51 6.28
CA VAL A 254 -1.73 1.99 7.67
C VAL A 254 -1.45 0.83 8.62
N LEU A 255 -2.24 -0.25 8.54
CA LEU A 255 -2.12 -1.39 9.46
C LEU A 255 -0.72 -2.01 9.41
N ARG A 256 -0.18 -2.23 8.22
CA ARG A 256 1.18 -2.76 8.02
C ARG A 256 2.27 -1.81 8.52
N THR A 257 2.07 -0.50 8.43
CA THR A 257 3.03 0.49 8.91
C THR A 257 3.07 0.52 10.44
N VAL A 258 1.90 0.38 11.09
CA VAL A 258 1.81 0.22 12.55
C VAL A 258 2.51 -1.06 13.00
N VAL A 259 2.25 -2.20 12.35
CA VAL A 259 2.92 -3.47 12.68
C VAL A 259 4.43 -3.39 12.46
N LYS A 260 4.88 -2.70 11.40
CA LYS A 260 6.31 -2.47 11.19
C LYS A 260 6.93 -1.68 12.34
N ALA A 261 6.29 -0.60 12.75
CA ALA A 261 6.80 0.22 13.84
C ALA A 261 6.83 -0.54 15.18
N SER A 262 5.87 -1.43 15.43
CA SER A 262 5.87 -2.25 16.66
C SER A 262 6.97 -3.28 16.69
N TYR A 263 7.38 -3.78 15.52
CA TYR A 263 8.58 -4.63 15.40
C TYR A 263 9.86 -3.82 15.61
N ASP A 264 10.00 -2.68 14.93
CA ASP A 264 11.21 -1.84 15.03
C ASP A 264 11.45 -1.34 16.47
N ALA A 265 10.37 -1.20 17.26
CA ALA A 265 10.41 -0.85 18.68
C ALA A 265 10.71 -2.02 19.62
N ASN A 266 10.67 -3.28 19.15
CA ASN A 266 10.91 -4.45 19.99
C ASN A 266 12.43 -4.66 20.21
N PRO A 267 12.93 -4.59 21.45
CA PRO A 267 14.35 -4.80 21.75
C PRO A 267 14.82 -6.24 21.52
N GLU A 268 13.92 -7.22 21.57
CA GLU A 268 14.20 -8.64 21.31
C GLU A 268 13.96 -8.95 19.83
N GLN A 269 14.76 -8.34 18.96
CA GLN A 269 14.67 -8.58 17.52
C GLN A 269 15.07 -10.01 17.19
N ILE A 270 14.12 -10.80 16.68
CA ILE A 270 14.45 -12.02 15.93
C ILE A 270 14.77 -11.55 14.50
N PRO A 271 16.02 -11.70 14.01
CA PRO A 271 16.37 -11.28 12.66
C PRO A 271 15.55 -12.10 11.65
N PRO A 272 15.09 -11.48 10.55
CA PRO A 272 14.48 -12.23 9.47
C PRO A 272 15.48 -13.30 8.98
N PRO A 273 15.03 -14.53 8.63
CA PRO A 273 15.91 -15.53 8.05
C PRO A 273 16.67 -14.96 6.84
N PRO A 274 17.95 -15.33 6.64
CA PRO A 274 18.87 -14.65 5.72
C PRO A 274 18.50 -14.71 4.22
N ASP A 275 17.55 -15.56 3.82
CA ASP A 275 17.19 -15.82 2.42
C ASP A 275 15.81 -15.26 2.00
N PHE A 276 15.57 -13.95 2.17
CA PHE A 276 14.41 -13.26 1.55
C PHE A 276 14.58 -13.02 0.03
N GLY A 277 15.28 -13.94 -0.67
CA GLY A 277 15.54 -13.91 -2.09
C GLY A 277 14.42 -14.56 -2.90
N SER A 278 13.58 -13.75 -3.54
CA SER A 278 12.44 -14.15 -4.38
C SER A 278 11.24 -14.72 -3.61
N LEU A 279 10.04 -14.34 -4.04
CA LEU A 279 8.71 -14.76 -3.54
C LEU A 279 8.45 -16.29 -3.59
N ARG A 280 9.48 -17.12 -3.82
CA ARG A 280 9.36 -18.58 -3.85
C ARG A 280 9.55 -19.25 -2.49
N ASP A 281 10.18 -18.59 -1.51
CA ASP A 281 10.68 -19.30 -0.31
C ASP A 281 10.34 -18.67 1.07
N VAL A 282 9.15 -18.08 1.27
CA VAL A 282 8.70 -17.69 2.64
C VAL A 282 7.17 -17.78 2.78
N PRO A 283 6.60 -18.40 3.82
CA PRO A 283 5.15 -18.54 3.93
C PRO A 283 4.42 -17.52 4.78
N PRO A 284 3.09 -17.53 4.68
CA PRO A 284 2.21 -16.81 5.57
C PRO A 284 1.70 -17.64 6.77
N THR A 285 2.29 -18.82 7.06
CA THR A 285 2.20 -19.65 8.31
C THR A 285 2.52 -21.14 8.08
N MET A 286 2.86 -21.51 6.85
CA MET A 286 3.39 -22.83 6.47
C MET A 286 4.03 -22.68 5.08
N HIS A 287 5.35 -22.91 4.94
CA HIS A 287 6.14 -22.66 3.71
C HIS A 287 5.38 -23.25 2.52
N SER A 288 5.34 -22.59 1.37
CA SER A 288 4.72 -23.18 0.18
C SER A 288 5.25 -24.62 -0.04
N GLN A 289 6.55 -24.83 0.24
CA GLN A 289 7.22 -26.14 0.27
C GLN A 289 7.02 -26.96 1.56
N ASP A 290 6.74 -26.39 2.73
CA ASP A 290 6.42 -27.15 3.97
C ASP A 290 4.97 -27.65 3.94
N PHE A 291 4.04 -26.83 3.43
CA PHE A 291 2.70 -27.25 3.06
C PHE A 291 2.79 -28.39 2.06
N TRP A 292 3.70 -28.27 1.11
CA TRP A 292 3.94 -29.29 0.12
C TRP A 292 4.56 -30.57 0.70
N ALA A 293 5.56 -30.46 1.56
CA ALA A 293 6.16 -31.60 2.26
C ALA A 293 5.13 -32.29 3.16
N ALA A 294 4.35 -31.53 3.94
CA ALA A 294 3.25 -32.05 4.74
C ALA A 294 2.16 -32.71 3.87
N VAL A 295 1.80 -32.12 2.72
CA VAL A 295 0.86 -32.71 1.75
C VAL A 295 1.44 -33.98 1.11
N GLN A 296 2.75 -34.05 0.87
CA GLN A 296 3.42 -35.22 0.31
C GLN A 296 3.56 -36.37 1.31
N GLU A 297 3.73 -36.05 2.59
CA GLU A 297 3.75 -37.02 3.70
C GLU A 297 2.35 -37.50 4.12
N MET A 298 1.29 -36.89 3.59
CA MET A 298 -0.11 -37.29 3.80
C MET A 298 -0.66 -38.06 2.58
N PRO A 299 -0.50 -39.40 2.51
CA PRO A 299 -0.91 -40.21 1.36
C PRO A 299 -2.41 -40.12 1.01
N ASP A 300 -3.25 -39.69 1.97
CA ASP A 300 -4.71 -39.64 1.88
C ASP A 300 -5.31 -38.27 1.51
N MET A 301 -4.50 -37.20 1.39
CA MET A 301 -5.03 -35.86 1.11
C MET A 301 -5.53 -35.69 -0.34
N ARG A 302 -5.17 -36.60 -1.27
CA ARG A 302 -5.71 -36.63 -2.64
C ARG A 302 -7.25 -36.60 -2.69
N ASP A 303 -7.89 -37.14 -1.65
CA ASP A 303 -9.34 -37.20 -1.48
C ASP A 303 -9.85 -36.38 -0.27
N LYS A 304 -8.96 -35.75 0.50
CA LYS A 304 -9.25 -35.15 1.82
C LYS A 304 -8.55 -33.80 2.04
N ILE A 305 -8.77 -32.80 1.18
CA ILE A 305 -8.83 -31.43 1.71
C ILE A 305 -10.23 -31.32 2.31
N PRO A 306 -10.41 -31.49 3.63
CA PRO A 306 -11.70 -31.19 4.22
C PRO A 306 -11.95 -29.71 3.94
N VAL A 307 -12.97 -29.41 3.15
CA VAL A 307 -13.76 -28.20 3.40
C VAL A 307 -14.68 -28.67 4.51
N PRO A 308 -14.31 -28.50 5.78
CA PRO A 308 -15.02 -29.19 6.82
C PRO A 308 -16.35 -28.46 6.99
N ASP A 309 -17.43 -29.17 6.63
CA ASP A 309 -18.78 -28.64 6.72
C ASP A 309 -19.03 -28.14 8.16
N GLY A 310 -19.51 -26.90 8.26
CA GLY A 310 -19.78 -26.25 9.55
C GLY A 310 -18.66 -25.37 10.13
N HIS A 311 -17.45 -25.34 9.56
CA HIS A 311 -16.38 -24.46 10.06
C HIS A 311 -16.52 -23.02 9.55
N GLN A 312 -16.24 -22.07 10.44
CA GLN A 312 -16.21 -20.65 10.13
C GLN A 312 -14.80 -20.21 9.70
N ALA A 313 -14.77 -19.30 8.76
CA ALA A 313 -13.58 -18.74 8.12
C ALA A 313 -13.64 -17.22 8.21
N TYR A 314 -12.55 -16.59 8.66
CA TYR A 314 -12.41 -15.13 8.60
C TYR A 314 -11.75 -14.75 7.29
N VAL A 315 -12.43 -13.93 6.48
CA VAL A 315 -11.96 -13.49 5.17
C VAL A 315 -11.06 -12.28 5.34
N SER A 316 -9.74 -12.49 5.39
CA SER A 316 -8.75 -11.42 5.30
C SER A 316 -8.16 -11.38 3.90
N TYR A 317 -8.55 -10.42 3.07
CA TYR A 317 -7.99 -10.29 1.72
C TYR A 317 -6.46 -10.18 1.77
N THR A 318 -5.96 -9.37 2.71
CA THR A 318 -4.53 -9.11 2.92
C THR A 318 -3.71 -10.36 3.20
N LEU A 319 -4.22 -11.21 4.10
CA LEU A 319 -3.50 -12.39 4.58
C LEU A 319 -3.74 -13.62 3.71
N LEU A 320 -4.87 -13.68 3.00
CA LEU A 320 -5.24 -14.84 2.17
C LEU A 320 -4.77 -14.72 0.72
N GLN A 321 -4.62 -13.51 0.18
CA GLN A 321 -4.15 -13.29 -1.19
C GLN A 321 -2.78 -13.96 -1.48
N PRO A 322 -1.74 -13.83 -0.64
CA PRO A 322 -0.45 -14.48 -0.89
C PRO A 322 -0.55 -16.00 -0.90
N THR A 323 -1.33 -16.57 0.04
CA THR A 323 -1.57 -18.02 0.12
C THR A 323 -2.23 -18.53 -1.15
N LEU A 324 -3.19 -17.77 -1.71
CA LEU A 324 -3.91 -18.14 -2.92
C LEU A 324 -2.98 -18.12 -4.13
N LEU A 325 -2.13 -17.10 -4.23
CA LEU A 325 -1.16 -16.97 -5.30
C LEU A 325 -0.10 -18.08 -5.22
N ALA A 326 0.36 -18.42 -4.01
CA ALA A 326 1.28 -19.52 -3.77
C ALA A 326 0.67 -20.87 -4.18
N SER A 327 -0.60 -21.11 -3.86
CA SER A 327 -1.31 -22.32 -4.32
C SER A 327 -1.30 -22.45 -5.83
N LYS A 328 -1.62 -21.37 -6.57
CA LYS A 328 -1.54 -21.39 -8.02
C LYS A 328 -0.14 -21.80 -8.47
N MET A 329 0.91 -21.19 -7.91
CA MET A 329 2.29 -21.50 -8.28
C MET A 329 2.64 -22.98 -8.02
N LEU A 330 2.25 -23.52 -6.87
CA LEU A 330 2.56 -24.90 -6.47
C LEU A 330 1.79 -25.96 -7.26
N PHE A 331 0.51 -25.72 -7.52
CA PHE A 331 -0.37 -26.73 -8.11
C PHE A 331 -0.46 -26.61 -9.63
N SER A 332 -0.08 -25.48 -10.23
CA SER A 332 -0.23 -25.27 -11.68
C SER A 332 0.43 -26.37 -12.51
N ASP A 333 1.70 -26.70 -12.26
CA ASP A 333 2.42 -27.69 -13.07
C ASP A 333 1.90 -29.11 -12.87
N LYS A 334 1.57 -29.49 -11.62
CA LYS A 334 1.01 -30.82 -11.33
C LYS A 334 -0.40 -31.01 -11.86
N LEU A 335 -1.20 -29.96 -11.82
CA LEU A 335 -2.52 -30.00 -12.41
C LEU A 335 -2.42 -30.07 -13.94
N LYS A 336 -1.52 -29.30 -14.56
CA LYS A 336 -1.21 -29.43 -16.00
C LYS A 336 -0.83 -30.86 -16.38
N GLU A 337 0.07 -31.51 -15.64
CA GLU A 337 0.48 -32.91 -15.88
C GLU A 337 -0.70 -33.89 -15.80
N ARG A 338 -1.64 -33.67 -14.86
CA ARG A 338 -2.82 -34.53 -14.70
C ARG A 338 -3.78 -34.48 -15.89
N PHE A 339 -3.94 -33.31 -16.49
CA PHE A 339 -4.86 -33.07 -17.62
C PHE A 339 -4.20 -33.29 -18.98
N CYS A 340 -2.90 -33.04 -19.10
CA CYS A 340 -2.12 -33.27 -20.31
C CYS A 340 -1.51 -34.68 -20.29
N GLN A 341 -2.33 -35.72 -20.34
CA GLN A 341 -1.84 -37.06 -20.69
C GLN A 341 -1.50 -37.07 -22.19
N GLY A 342 -0.31 -36.57 -22.56
CA GLY A 342 0.19 -36.47 -23.94
C GLY A 342 0.50 -35.02 -24.39
N ASP A 343 1.25 -34.88 -25.49
CA ASP A 343 1.71 -33.61 -26.09
C ASP A 343 0.56 -32.81 -26.76
N ASN A 344 -0.45 -32.37 -26.00
CA ASN A 344 -1.57 -31.60 -26.52
C ASN A 344 -1.57 -30.16 -25.97
N GLU A 345 -0.71 -29.30 -26.53
CA GLU A 345 -0.52 -27.90 -26.11
C GLU A 345 -1.82 -27.07 -26.00
N PRO A 346 -2.80 -27.14 -26.92
CA PRO A 346 -4.05 -26.37 -26.81
C PRO A 346 -4.88 -26.64 -25.55
N LEU A 347 -4.81 -27.87 -25.02
CA LEU A 347 -5.51 -28.25 -23.78
C LEU A 347 -4.80 -27.68 -22.55
N LYS A 348 -3.46 -27.57 -22.61
CA LYS A 348 -2.62 -26.97 -21.58
C LYS A 348 -2.91 -25.48 -21.42
N ASP A 349 -2.95 -24.74 -22.52
CA ASP A 349 -3.23 -23.29 -22.50
C ASP A 349 -4.63 -23.00 -21.96
N SER A 350 -5.62 -23.79 -22.39
CA SER A 350 -7.01 -23.68 -21.90
C SER A 350 -7.10 -23.93 -20.39
N TYR A 351 -6.27 -24.83 -19.86
CA TYR A 351 -6.19 -25.14 -18.44
C TYR A 351 -5.53 -24.01 -17.62
N GLU A 352 -4.46 -23.41 -18.15
CA GLU A 352 -3.81 -22.25 -17.51
C GLU A 352 -4.77 -21.07 -17.41
N ILE A 353 -5.52 -20.79 -18.48
CA ILE A 353 -6.56 -19.77 -18.48
C ILE A 353 -7.64 -20.08 -17.43
N ALA A 354 -8.08 -21.34 -17.32
CA ALA A 354 -9.06 -21.75 -16.32
C ALA A 354 -8.56 -21.52 -14.89
N LEU A 355 -7.29 -21.84 -14.59
CA LEU A 355 -6.68 -21.56 -13.28
C LEU A 355 -6.56 -20.06 -12.99
N ASP A 356 -6.23 -19.25 -13.99
CA ASP A 356 -6.19 -17.80 -13.85
C ASP A 356 -7.57 -17.21 -13.55
N LEU A 357 -8.61 -17.70 -14.21
CA LEU A 357 -9.98 -17.30 -13.92
C LEU A 357 -10.42 -17.71 -12.52
N VAL A 358 -10.07 -18.91 -12.05
CA VAL A 358 -10.33 -19.30 -10.64
C VAL A 358 -9.62 -18.37 -9.67
N LEU A 359 -8.35 -18.04 -9.92
CA LEU A 359 -7.59 -17.11 -9.08
C LEU A 359 -8.25 -15.72 -9.05
N GLN A 360 -8.62 -15.18 -10.21
CA GLN A 360 -9.28 -13.87 -10.32
C GLN A 360 -10.62 -13.85 -9.58
N SER A 361 -11.45 -14.88 -9.81
CA SER A 361 -12.72 -15.07 -9.11
C SER A 361 -12.54 -15.17 -7.59
N ALA A 362 -11.55 -15.94 -7.14
CA ALA A 362 -11.25 -16.06 -5.71
C ALA A 362 -10.79 -14.73 -5.11
N LEU A 363 -9.85 -14.01 -5.75
CA LEU A 363 -9.40 -12.70 -5.28
C LEU A 363 -10.53 -11.68 -5.21
N LYS A 364 -11.43 -11.68 -6.20
CA LYS A 364 -12.62 -10.83 -6.23
C LYS A 364 -13.57 -11.13 -5.08
N VAL A 365 -13.85 -12.41 -4.82
CA VAL A 365 -14.69 -12.82 -3.69
C VAL A 365 -14.03 -12.45 -2.36
N LEU A 366 -12.74 -12.71 -2.20
CA LEU A 366 -11.99 -12.32 -1.00
C LEU A 366 -12.03 -10.80 -0.77
N PHE A 367 -11.90 -10.00 -1.83
CA PHE A 367 -12.00 -8.53 -1.74
C PHE A 367 -13.41 -8.09 -1.33
N MET A 368 -14.45 -8.63 -1.98
CA MET A 368 -15.85 -8.29 -1.68
C MET A 368 -16.21 -8.59 -0.23
N HIS A 369 -15.78 -9.74 0.26
CA HIS A 369 -16.11 -10.24 1.59
C HIS A 369 -15.01 -9.93 2.63
N ASN A 370 -14.02 -9.09 2.31
CA ASN A 370 -12.93 -8.78 3.23
C ASN A 370 -13.45 -8.23 4.57
N GLY A 371 -13.02 -8.86 5.66
CA GLY A 371 -13.43 -8.63 7.04
C GLY A 371 -14.65 -9.43 7.52
N GLU A 372 -15.26 -10.29 6.69
CA GLU A 372 -16.42 -11.10 7.07
C GLU A 372 -16.01 -12.42 7.73
N THR A 373 -16.89 -12.96 8.57
CA THR A 373 -16.80 -14.35 9.02
C THR A 373 -17.94 -15.13 8.40
N MET A 374 -17.62 -16.23 7.72
CA MET A 374 -18.62 -17.06 7.04
C MET A 374 -18.23 -18.53 7.06
N ALA A 375 -19.21 -19.40 6.78
CA ALA A 375 -18.94 -20.81 6.62
C ALA A 375 -17.98 -21.05 5.44
N CYS A 376 -17.02 -21.97 5.59
CA CYS A 376 -16.07 -22.33 4.53
C CYS A 376 -16.80 -22.78 3.26
N SER A 377 -17.88 -23.56 3.40
CA SER A 377 -18.72 -23.99 2.28
C SER A 377 -19.39 -22.82 1.55
N ALA A 378 -19.78 -21.76 2.27
CA ALA A 378 -20.33 -20.54 1.67
C ALA A 378 -19.26 -19.78 0.87
N LEU A 379 -18.05 -19.65 1.42
CA LEU A 379 -16.93 -19.01 0.72
C LEU A 379 -16.57 -19.75 -0.57
N VAL A 380 -16.45 -21.09 -0.51
CA VAL A 380 -16.19 -21.92 -1.70
C VAL A 380 -17.30 -21.76 -2.74
N ARG A 381 -18.57 -21.78 -2.31
CA ARG A 381 -19.71 -21.58 -3.22
C ARG A 381 -19.65 -20.23 -3.92
N LEU A 382 -19.35 -19.14 -3.21
CA LEU A 382 -19.22 -17.80 -3.79
C LEU A 382 -18.09 -17.73 -4.83
N ILE A 383 -16.95 -18.38 -4.57
CA ILE A 383 -15.83 -18.46 -5.51
C ILE A 383 -16.24 -19.23 -6.77
N VAL A 384 -16.91 -20.38 -6.62
CA VAL A 384 -17.43 -21.17 -7.74
C VAL A 384 -18.43 -20.37 -8.56
N GLU A 385 -19.37 -19.67 -7.91
CA GLU A 385 -20.37 -18.84 -8.58
C GLU A 385 -19.73 -17.68 -9.36
N SER A 386 -18.70 -17.05 -8.78
CA SER A 386 -17.91 -16.02 -9.48
C SER A 386 -17.19 -16.60 -10.70
N PHE A 387 -16.55 -17.77 -10.55
CA PHE A 387 -15.84 -18.44 -11.64
C PHE A 387 -16.78 -18.81 -12.77
N VAL A 388 -17.93 -19.43 -12.46
CA VAL A 388 -18.95 -19.79 -13.46
C VAL A 388 -19.48 -18.54 -14.17
N LYS A 389 -19.61 -17.41 -13.48
CA LYS A 389 -20.04 -16.15 -14.10
C LYS A 389 -18.97 -15.60 -15.06
N GLU A 390 -17.70 -15.71 -14.71
CA GLU A 390 -16.57 -15.20 -15.51
C GLU A 390 -16.21 -16.14 -16.67
N SER A 391 -16.46 -17.44 -16.54
CA SER A 391 -16.21 -18.44 -17.59
C SER A 391 -17.33 -18.60 -18.60
N ARG A 392 -18.49 -17.93 -18.42
CA ARG A 392 -19.67 -18.02 -19.32
C ARG A 392 -19.40 -17.65 -20.78
N GLU A 393 -18.27 -17.02 -21.09
CA GLU A 393 -17.84 -16.74 -22.45
C GLU A 393 -17.22 -17.97 -23.15
N ASP A 394 -16.87 -19.03 -22.40
CA ASP A 394 -16.28 -20.27 -22.93
C ASP A 394 -16.72 -21.53 -22.15
N ASP A 395 -17.70 -22.26 -22.70
CA ASP A 395 -18.21 -23.52 -22.16
C ASP A 395 -17.11 -24.59 -21.97
N ARG A 396 -16.02 -24.53 -22.73
CA ARG A 396 -14.90 -25.47 -22.60
C ARG A 396 -14.16 -25.22 -21.29
N ILE A 397 -13.91 -23.95 -20.95
CA ILE A 397 -13.22 -23.56 -19.70
C ILE A 397 -14.02 -24.00 -18.48
N SER A 398 -15.34 -23.80 -18.50
CA SER A 398 -16.20 -24.22 -17.38
C SER A 398 -16.22 -25.74 -17.17
N ALA A 399 -15.98 -26.54 -18.20
CA ALA A 399 -15.97 -27.99 -18.13
C ALA A 399 -14.60 -28.60 -17.76
N LEU A 400 -13.51 -27.82 -17.89
CA LEU A 400 -12.14 -28.29 -17.68
C LEU A 400 -11.77 -28.51 -16.21
N LEU A 401 -12.40 -27.79 -15.28
CA LEU A 401 -12.09 -27.87 -13.85
C LEU A 401 -13.12 -28.71 -13.10
N THR A 402 -12.64 -29.73 -12.37
CA THR A 402 -13.49 -30.49 -11.46
C THR A 402 -13.60 -29.78 -10.11
N GLY A 403 -14.65 -30.12 -9.33
CA GLY A 403 -14.79 -29.60 -7.96
C GLY A 403 -13.60 -29.94 -7.05
N LEU A 404 -12.83 -30.99 -7.37
CA LEU A 404 -11.60 -31.32 -6.68
C LEU A 404 -10.48 -30.31 -6.98
N ASP A 405 -10.32 -29.88 -8.24
CA ASP A 405 -9.25 -28.96 -8.66
C ASP A 405 -9.43 -27.55 -8.09
N LEU A 406 -10.68 -27.09 -7.95
CA LEU A 406 -10.98 -25.86 -7.21
C LEU A 406 -10.59 -25.98 -5.74
N ARG A 407 -10.89 -27.12 -5.08
CA ARG A 407 -10.52 -27.37 -3.68
C ARG A 407 -9.00 -27.38 -3.49
N TRP A 408 -8.23 -27.91 -4.44
CA TRP A 408 -6.77 -27.83 -4.41
C TRP A 408 -6.27 -26.39 -4.50
N THR A 409 -6.86 -25.62 -5.41
CA THR A 409 -6.42 -24.24 -5.67
C THR A 409 -6.68 -23.33 -4.47
N ILE A 410 -7.80 -23.50 -3.77
CA ILE A 410 -8.20 -22.62 -2.65
C ILE A 410 -8.03 -23.25 -1.26
N GLY A 411 -7.65 -24.53 -1.17
CA GLY A 411 -7.66 -25.31 0.06
C GLY A 411 -6.74 -24.77 1.15
N SER A 412 -5.51 -24.39 0.80
CA SER A 412 -4.58 -23.74 1.73
C SER A 412 -5.13 -22.40 2.25
N CYS A 413 -5.80 -21.62 1.41
CA CYS A 413 -6.46 -20.38 1.84
C CYS A 413 -7.57 -20.65 2.84
N LEU A 414 -8.35 -21.72 2.65
CA LEU A 414 -9.38 -22.11 3.61
C LEU A 414 -8.76 -22.49 4.96
N ILE A 415 -7.69 -23.28 4.96
CA ILE A 415 -6.97 -23.67 6.18
C ILE A 415 -6.45 -22.43 6.93
N VAL A 416 -5.80 -21.51 6.21
CA VAL A 416 -5.31 -20.26 6.81
C VAL A 416 -6.48 -19.41 7.32
N SER A 417 -7.55 -19.29 6.55
CA SER A 417 -8.74 -18.51 6.92
C SER A 417 -9.45 -19.06 8.17
N MET A 418 -9.51 -20.38 8.32
CA MET A 418 -9.99 -21.04 9.53
C MET A 418 -9.10 -20.73 10.73
N ARG A 419 -7.77 -20.77 10.56
CA ARG A 419 -6.84 -20.37 11.64
C ARG A 419 -7.03 -18.91 12.03
N LEU A 420 -7.18 -18.00 11.07
CA LEU A 420 -7.47 -16.57 11.36
C LEU A 420 -8.81 -16.37 12.09
N HIS A 421 -9.76 -17.28 11.93
CA HIS A 421 -11.01 -17.25 12.69
C HIS A 421 -10.82 -17.66 14.15
N ASP A 422 -9.90 -18.59 14.44
CA ASP A 422 -9.67 -19.15 15.77
C ASP A 422 -9.48 -18.04 16.81
N GLN A 423 -10.45 -17.94 17.71
CA GLN A 423 -10.52 -16.88 18.73
C GLN A 423 -9.44 -17.05 19.80
N SER A 424 -8.85 -18.24 19.92
CA SER A 424 -7.71 -18.48 20.82
C SER A 424 -6.45 -17.72 20.41
N LEU A 425 -6.32 -17.36 19.12
CA LEU A 425 -5.20 -16.53 18.65
C LEU A 425 -5.23 -15.10 19.22
N LEU A 426 -6.33 -14.68 19.85
CA LEU A 426 -6.49 -13.36 20.46
C LEU A 426 -6.77 -13.42 21.97
N SER A 427 -6.81 -14.62 22.58
CA SER A 427 -7.14 -14.76 24.00
C SER A 427 -5.94 -14.38 24.87
N ASN A 428 -6.15 -13.35 25.69
CA ASN A 428 -5.31 -12.93 26.80
C ASN A 428 -5.02 -14.10 27.75
N ASP A 429 -3.75 -14.43 27.97
CA ASP A 429 -3.29 -15.01 29.24
C ASP A 429 -3.32 -13.91 30.32
N ASN A 430 -4.54 -13.50 30.69
CA ASN A 430 -4.79 -12.78 31.94
C ASN A 430 -5.15 -13.81 33.01
N ALA A 431 -4.17 -14.60 33.44
CA ALA A 431 -4.20 -15.32 34.70
C ALA A 431 -3.22 -14.65 35.69
N ALA A 432 -3.42 -13.35 35.93
CA ALA A 432 -2.81 -12.68 37.07
C ALA A 432 -3.67 -12.96 38.32
N SER A 433 -3.15 -13.84 39.17
CA SER A 433 -3.34 -13.92 40.63
C SER A 433 -4.74 -13.60 41.17
N ASN A 434 -5.51 -14.65 41.44
CA ASN A 434 -6.44 -14.61 42.57
C ASN A 434 -6.02 -15.70 43.56
N ASP A 435 -4.96 -15.41 44.31
CA ASP A 435 -4.69 -16.05 45.59
C ASP A 435 -5.88 -15.72 46.51
N ASN A 436 -6.77 -16.69 46.72
CA ASN A 436 -7.47 -17.00 47.97
C ASN A 436 -8.69 -17.90 47.73
N ALA A 437 -8.50 -19.22 47.79
CA ALA A 437 -9.51 -20.14 48.31
C ALA A 437 -8.84 -21.45 48.76
N ALA A 438 -9.07 -21.82 50.02
CA ALA A 438 -8.53 -22.98 50.72
C ALA A 438 -9.01 -24.33 50.13
N PRO A 439 -8.34 -25.47 50.44
CA PRO A 439 -8.58 -26.73 49.76
C PRO A 439 -9.78 -27.46 50.38
N THR A 440 -10.64 -28.02 49.53
CA THR A 440 -11.56 -29.08 49.96
C THR A 440 -11.44 -30.27 49.02
N ASP A 441 -10.95 -31.37 49.61
CA ASP A 441 -10.99 -32.72 49.10
C ASP A 441 -12.36 -33.09 48.52
N SER A 442 -12.38 -33.73 47.34
CA SER A 442 -13.02 -35.05 47.17
C SER A 442 -12.97 -35.57 45.72
N ALA A 443 -12.49 -36.82 45.64
CA ALA A 443 -12.96 -37.90 44.77
C ALA A 443 -12.74 -37.80 43.23
N VAL A 444 -11.69 -38.52 42.81
CA VAL A 444 -11.53 -39.21 41.52
C VAL A 444 -12.68 -40.20 41.28
N PRO A 445 -13.12 -40.40 40.02
CA PRO A 445 -12.87 -41.71 39.42
C PRO A 445 -12.22 -41.64 38.03
N THR A 446 -11.26 -42.53 37.88
CA THR A 446 -10.45 -42.91 36.72
C THR A 446 -11.24 -43.64 35.63
N SER A 447 -10.95 -43.31 34.37
CA SER A 447 -10.75 -44.17 33.17
C SER A 447 -11.29 -43.46 31.90
N GLY A 448 -10.56 -43.29 30.79
CA GLY A 448 -9.24 -43.79 30.41
C GLY A 448 -8.52 -42.84 29.44
N GLN A 449 -7.18 -42.89 29.54
CA GLN A 449 -6.16 -42.47 28.58
C GLN A 449 -6.43 -43.04 27.17
N SER A 450 -5.93 -42.53 26.05
CA SER A 450 -5.13 -41.35 25.67
C SER A 450 -4.97 -41.39 24.14
N SER A 451 -4.78 -40.25 23.49
CA SER A 451 -3.53 -39.98 22.75
C SER A 451 -3.62 -38.64 22.01
N ASP A 452 -2.98 -37.66 22.63
CA ASP A 452 -2.48 -36.43 22.04
C ASP A 452 -1.68 -36.69 20.76
N SER A 453 -1.93 -35.92 19.71
CA SER A 453 -1.06 -35.87 18.52
C SER A 453 -1.14 -34.53 17.77
N TRP A 454 -1.11 -33.39 18.46
CA TRP A 454 -0.97 -32.09 17.79
C TRP A 454 -0.01 -31.14 18.51
N CYS A 455 1.04 -31.71 19.10
CA CYS A 455 2.14 -30.95 19.70
C CYS A 455 3.46 -31.46 19.08
N CYS A 456 3.83 -30.90 17.93
CA CYS A 456 5.19 -30.76 17.43
C CYS A 456 5.11 -30.16 16.02
N ILE A 457 5.62 -28.94 15.86
CA ILE A 457 6.57 -28.49 14.82
C ILE A 457 6.87 -27.04 15.24
N GLN A 458 7.97 -26.90 15.97
CA GLN A 458 8.65 -25.64 16.27
C GLN A 458 9.62 -25.30 15.13
#